data_AF-A0A7S2GK17-F1
#
_entry.id   AF-A0A7S2GK17-F1
#
_cell.length_a   1.000
_cell.length_b   1.000
_cell.length_c   1.000
_cell.angle_alpha   90.00
_cell.angle_beta   90.00
_cell.angle_gamma   90.00
#
_symmetry.space_group_name_H-M   'P 1'
#
loop_
_entity.id
_entity.type
_entity.pdbx_description
1 polymer ?
#
loop_
_entity_poly.entity_id
_entity_poly.type
_entity_poly.pdbx_seq_one_letter_code
_entity_poly.pdbx_strand_id
1 'polypeptide(L)'
;NTLWTPELFQLRKLQRNDQLPVAGKDVTLFPGAQKIIDRLRSKEGVKLGIASRTNSGAWARDLIDQFGLMDVFEYVEIFPGDKQAHFRNLKEKSEIPFNE
;
A
#
# COMPACT_ATOMS: atom_id res chain seq x y z
N ASN A 1 16.37 22.93 0.83
CA ASN A 1 15.10 23.11 1.56
C ASN A 1 14.44 21.77 1.80
N THR A 2 14.67 21.17 2.98
CA THR A 2 13.86 20.03 3.41
C THR A 2 12.49 20.56 3.77
N LEU A 3 11.45 20.14 3.05
CA LEU A 3 10.07 20.46 3.41
C LEU A 3 9.82 19.91 4.82
N TRP A 4 9.69 20.80 5.79
CA TRP A 4 9.34 20.44 7.15
C TRP A 4 7.85 20.08 7.17
N THR A 5 7.57 18.81 7.41
CA THR A 5 6.21 18.27 7.56
C THR A 5 6.14 17.66 8.98
N PRO A 6 5.41 18.28 9.92
CA PRO A 6 5.22 17.76 11.28
C PRO A 6 4.83 16.28 11.31
N GLU A 7 4.06 15.85 10.31
CA GLU A 7 3.54 14.50 10.13
C GLU A 7 4.67 13.47 10.05
N LEU A 8 5.77 13.78 9.35
CA LEU A 8 6.93 12.89 9.26
C LEU A 8 7.62 12.69 10.62
N PHE A 9 7.65 13.71 11.48
CA PHE A 9 8.21 13.58 12.83
C PHE A 9 7.33 12.73 13.73
N GLN A 10 6.01 12.90 13.64
CA GLN A 10 5.05 12.07 14.37
C GLN A 10 5.18 10.60 14.00
N LEU A 11 5.25 10.28 12.70
CA LEU A 11 5.45 8.90 12.24
C LEU A 11 6.78 8.32 12.72
N ARG A 12 7.89 9.08 12.69
CA ARG A 12 9.17 8.61 13.22
C ARG A 12 9.12 8.32 14.72
N LYS A 13 8.36 9.11 15.49
CA LYS A 13 8.17 8.89 16.92
C LYS A 13 7.39 7.59 17.18
N LEU A 14 6.30 7.37 16.45
CA LEU A 14 5.54 6.11 16.53
C LEU A 14 6.42 4.91 16.20
N GLN A 15 7.23 5.00 15.14
CA GLN A 15 8.15 3.93 14.76
C GLN A 15 9.18 3.61 15.84
N ARG A 16 9.77 4.62 16.49
CA ARG A 16 10.72 4.42 17.60
C ARG A 16 10.09 3.78 18.83
N ASN A 17 8.79 3.99 19.02
CA ASN A 17 8.03 3.44 20.14
C ASN A 17 7.37 2.09 19.79
N ASP A 18 7.64 1.53 18.61
CA ASP A 18 7.02 0.30 18.11
C ASP A 18 5.48 0.37 18.06
N GLN A 19 4.95 1.55 17.74
CA GLN A 19 3.51 1.79 17.64
C GLN A 19 3.06 1.79 16.19
N LEU A 20 1.92 1.18 15.90
CA LEU A 20 1.30 1.24 14.58
C LEU A 20 0.62 2.61 14.37
N PRO A 21 0.74 3.22 13.17
CA PRO A 21 0.04 4.46 12.85
C PRO A 21 -1.47 4.21 12.69
N VAL A 22 -2.28 5.21 13.04
CA VAL A 22 -3.75 5.13 12.93
C VAL A 22 -4.22 5.87 11.68
N ALA A 23 -4.99 5.18 10.83
CA ALA A 23 -5.65 5.74 9.67
C ALA A 23 -6.62 6.85 10.07
N GLY A 24 -6.63 7.95 9.31
CA GLY A 24 -7.45 9.14 9.58
C GLY A 24 -6.93 10.04 10.71
N LYS A 25 -5.90 9.61 11.47
CA LYS A 25 -5.27 10.40 12.53
C LYS A 25 -3.80 10.70 12.24
N ASP A 26 -2.98 9.66 12.07
CA ASP A 26 -1.54 9.79 11.80
C ASP A 26 -1.24 9.76 10.30
N VAL A 27 -2.08 9.07 9.52
CA VAL A 27 -1.96 8.93 8.07
C VAL A 27 -3.33 9.07 7.42
N THR A 28 -3.42 9.83 6.34
CA THR A 28 -4.62 9.94 5.50
C THR A 28 -4.32 9.51 4.07
N LEU A 29 -5.28 8.88 3.40
CA LEU A 29 -5.18 8.66 1.96
C LEU A 29 -5.19 10.00 1.22
N PHE A 30 -4.58 10.03 0.03
CA PHE A 30 -4.78 11.15 -0.88
C PHE A 30 -6.28 11.29 -1.20
N PRO A 31 -6.84 12.52 -1.27
CA PRO A 31 -8.28 12.74 -1.40
C PRO A 31 -8.97 12.01 -2.58
N GLY A 32 -8.22 11.69 -3.64
CA GLY A 32 -8.72 10.96 -4.80
C GLY A 32 -8.46 9.45 -4.79
N ALA A 33 -7.64 8.93 -3.87
CA ALA A 33 -7.19 7.54 -3.91
C ALA A 33 -8.36 6.56 -3.76
N GLN A 34 -9.22 6.77 -2.75
CA GLN A 34 -10.38 5.91 -2.52
C GLN A 34 -11.30 5.86 -3.74
N LYS A 35 -11.62 7.03 -4.32
CA LYS A 35 -12.50 7.12 -5.51
C LYS A 35 -11.93 6.37 -6.71
N ILE A 36 -10.61 6.39 -6.91
CA ILE A 36 -9.96 5.66 -8.00
C ILE A 36 -10.03 4.16 -7.74
N ILE A 37 -9.74 3.73 -6.51
CA ILE A 37 -9.81 2.33 -6.11
C ILE A 37 -11.23 1.79 -6.28
N ASP A 38 -12.25 2.50 -5.78
CA ASP A 38 -13.65 2.11 -5.90
C ASP A 38 -14.08 1.97 -7.37
N ARG A 39 -13.67 2.93 -8.21
CA ARG A 39 -13.95 2.90 -9.65
C ARG A 39 -13.28 1.74 -10.37
N LEU A 40 -12.09 1.34 -9.94
CA LEU A 40 -11.40 0.19 -10.53
C LEU A 40 -12.02 -1.13 -10.05
N ARG A 41 -12.37 -1.23 -8.77
CA ARG A 41 -13.07 -2.38 -8.19
C ARG A 41 -14.41 -2.65 -8.87
N SER A 42 -15.13 -1.62 -9.30
CA SER A 42 -16.41 -1.77 -10.00
C SER A 42 -16.29 -2.20 -11.47
N LYS A 43 -15.07 -2.29 -12.03
CA LYS A 43 -14.87 -2.71 -13.42
C LYS A 43 -14.69 -4.22 -13.51
N GLU A 44 -15.52 -4.85 -14.34
CA GLU A 44 -15.37 -6.27 -14.64
C GLU A 44 -14.03 -6.55 -15.33
N GLY A 45 -13.41 -7.68 -14.96
CA GLY A 45 -12.13 -8.11 -15.53
C GLY A 45 -10.89 -7.36 -15.03
N VAL A 46 -11.02 -6.39 -14.12
CA VAL A 46 -9.89 -5.70 -13.51
C VAL A 46 -9.56 -6.34 -12.16
N LYS A 47 -8.32 -6.83 -12.00
CA LYS A 47 -7.75 -7.27 -10.72
C LYS A 47 -6.79 -6.20 -10.20
N LEU A 48 -6.72 -6.03 -8.89
CA LEU A 48 -5.88 -5.04 -8.22
C LEU A 48 -4.77 -5.74 -7.41
N GLY A 49 -3.55 -5.21 -7.54
CA GLY A 49 -2.40 -5.69 -6.79
C GLY A 49 -1.60 -4.55 -6.17
N ILE A 50 -0.95 -4.84 -5.03
CA ILE A 50 -0.02 -3.93 -4.34
C ILE A 50 1.41 -4.42 -4.56
N ALA A 51 2.32 -3.50 -4.88
CA ALA A 51 3.77 -3.74 -4.95
C ALA A 51 4.54 -2.63 -4.21
N SER A 52 5.03 -2.90 -3.01
CA SER A 52 5.69 -1.92 -2.15
C SER A 52 7.02 -2.39 -1.57
N ARG A 53 8.06 -1.58 -1.76
CA ARG A 53 9.44 -1.81 -1.31
C ARG A 53 9.72 -1.41 0.15
N THR A 54 8.67 -1.16 0.94
CA THR A 54 8.85 -0.62 2.29
C THR A 54 9.54 -1.62 3.23
N ASN A 55 10.42 -1.12 4.09
CA ASN A 55 10.98 -1.87 5.21
C ASN A 55 9.97 -2.03 6.36
N SER A 56 8.91 -1.22 6.38
CA SER A 56 7.86 -1.25 7.39
C SER A 56 6.66 -2.07 6.90
N GLY A 57 6.90 -3.35 6.59
CA GLY A 57 5.88 -4.23 5.99
C GLY A 57 4.66 -4.48 6.88
N ALA A 58 4.85 -4.48 8.21
CA ALA A 58 3.76 -4.61 9.18
C ALA A 58 2.85 -3.37 9.17
N TRP A 59 3.45 -2.17 9.24
CA TRP A 59 2.73 -0.90 9.17
C TRP A 59 1.90 -0.78 7.90
N ALA A 60 2.48 -1.16 6.76
CA ALA A 60 1.78 -1.04 5.48
C ALA A 60 0.56 -1.96 5.43
N ARG A 61 0.70 -3.23 5.86
CA ARG A 61 -0.44 -4.18 5.89
C ARG A 61 -1.53 -3.72 6.85
N ASP A 62 -1.15 -3.27 8.03
CA ASP A 62 -2.08 -2.76 9.04
C ASP A 62 -2.84 -1.52 8.54
N LEU A 63 -2.16 -0.57 7.90
CA LEU A 63 -2.84 0.59 7.31
C LEU A 63 -3.81 0.20 6.18
N ILE A 64 -3.44 -0.75 5.31
CA ILE A 64 -4.34 -1.25 4.26
C ILE A 64 -5.61 -1.84 4.88
N ASP A 65 -5.48 -2.57 5.98
CA ASP A 65 -6.61 -3.14 6.72
C ASP A 65 -7.48 -2.05 7.37
N GLN A 66 -6.87 -1.09 8.06
CA GLN A 66 -7.58 0.04 8.69
C GLN A 66 -8.35 0.90 7.66
N PHE A 67 -7.85 1.03 6.43
CA PHE A 67 -8.56 1.70 5.35
C PHE A 67 -9.64 0.84 4.68
N GLY A 68 -9.84 -0.41 5.10
CA GLY A 68 -10.81 -1.33 4.51
C GLY A 68 -10.46 -1.70 3.07
N LEU A 69 -9.16 -1.86 2.78
CA LEU A 69 -8.65 -2.13 1.44
C LEU A 69 -8.12 -3.56 1.28
N MET A 70 -8.03 -4.35 2.36
CA MET A 70 -7.48 -5.72 2.28
C MET A 70 -8.29 -6.64 1.37
N ASP A 71 -9.60 -6.49 1.34
CA ASP A 71 -10.52 -7.25 0.47
C ASP A 71 -10.63 -6.67 -0.96
N VAL A 72 -9.98 -5.53 -1.22
CA VAL A 72 -9.99 -4.85 -2.52
C VAL A 72 -8.82 -5.28 -3.40
N PHE A 73 -7.70 -5.67 -2.79
CA PHE A 73 -6.49 -6.08 -3.52
C PHE A 73 -6.30 -7.60 -3.42
N GLU A 74 -6.41 -8.30 -4.56
CA GLU A 74 -6.27 -9.76 -4.58
C GLU A 74 -4.83 -10.23 -4.35
N TYR A 75 -3.85 -9.36 -4.63
CA TYR A 75 -2.43 -9.70 -4.52
C TYR A 75 -1.66 -8.60 -3.79
N VAL A 76 -0.97 -8.96 -2.71
CA VAL A 76 -0.25 -8.00 -1.87
C VAL A 76 1.23 -8.39 -1.74
N GLU A 77 2.08 -7.71 -2.50
CA GLU A 77 3.54 -7.84 -2.45
C GLU A 77 4.13 -6.64 -1.70
N ILE A 78 4.47 -6.84 -0.41
CA ILE A 78 5.05 -5.80 0.45
C ILE A 78 6.28 -6.37 1.14
N PHE A 79 7.46 -6.06 0.61
CA PHE A 79 8.76 -6.44 1.16
C PHE A 79 9.90 -5.58 0.56
N PRO A 80 11.05 -5.44 1.24
CA PRO A 80 12.22 -4.77 0.67
C PRO A 80 12.78 -5.53 -0.53
N GLY A 81 13.22 -4.82 -1.57
CA GLY A 81 13.83 -5.45 -2.74
C GLY A 81 13.58 -4.66 -4.02
N ASP A 82 13.79 -5.29 -5.16
CA ASP A 82 13.48 -4.70 -6.47
C ASP A 82 12.01 -4.95 -6.88
N LYS A 83 11.47 -4.09 -7.75
CA LYS A 83 10.09 -4.26 -8.26
C LYS A 83 9.96 -5.41 -9.27
N GLN A 84 11.05 -5.89 -9.87
CA GLN A 84 10.97 -7.01 -10.80
C GLN A 84 10.55 -8.29 -10.07
N ALA A 85 11.05 -8.51 -8.85
CA ALA A 85 10.65 -9.60 -7.98
C ALA A 85 9.17 -9.49 -7.58
N HIS A 86 8.73 -8.28 -7.19
CA HIS A 86 7.31 -8.04 -6.87
C HIS A 86 6.42 -8.40 -8.06
N PHE A 87 6.74 -7.89 -9.25
CA PHE A 87 5.94 -8.14 -10.45
C PHE A 87 6.00 -9.60 -10.90
N ARG A 88 7.15 -10.27 -10.76
CA ARG A 88 7.25 -11.72 -11.03
C ARG A 88 6.29 -12.50 -10.13
N ASN A 89 6.27 -12.21 -8.83
CA ASN A 89 5.34 -12.85 -7.89
C ASN A 89 3.88 -12.53 -8.24
N LEU A 90 3.58 -11.27 -8.62
CA LEU A 90 2.23 -10.89 -9.07
C LEU A 90 1.83 -11.66 -10.33
N LYS A 91 2.71 -11.80 -11.32
CA LYS A 91 2.45 -12.59 -12.53
C LYS A 91 2.20 -14.05 -12.19
N GLU A 92 3.02 -14.65 -11.32
CA GLU A 92 2.85 -16.03 -10.89
C GLU A 92 1.52 -16.25 -10.16
N LYS A 93 1.13 -15.34 -9.25
CA LYS A 93 -0.11 -15.45 -8.48
C LYS A 93 -1.37 -15.13 -9.28
N SER A 94 -1.29 -14.16 -10.19
CA SER A 94 -2.44 -13.70 -10.97
C SER A 94 -2.63 -14.46 -12.27
N GLU A 95 -1.59 -15.16 -12.72
CA GLU A 95 -1.48 -15.82 -14.03
C GLU A 95 -1.64 -14.85 -15.22
N ILE A 96 -1.57 -13.54 -14.96
CA ILE A 96 -1.66 -12.51 -16.00
C ILE A 96 -0.26 -12.27 -16.57
N PRO A 97 -0.02 -12.52 -17.86
CA PRO A 97 1.26 -12.23 -18.48
C PRO A 97 1.50 -10.73 -18.58
N PHE A 98 2.77 -10.32 -18.54
CA PHE A 98 3.14 -8.97 -18.94
C PHE A 98 2.91 -8.84 -20.45
N ASN A 99 2.39 -7.68 -20.85
CA ASN A 99 2.36 -7.26 -22.25
C ASN A 99 3.33 -6.09 -22.42
N GLU A 100 3.91 -5.94 -23.61
CA GLU A 100 4.75 -4.79 -23.96
C GLU A 100 3.95 -3.50 -24.17
#